data_AF-A0A6M3IF44-F1
#
_entry.id   AF-A0A6M3IF44-F1
#
_cell.length_a   1.000
_cell.length_b   1.000
_cell.length_c   1.000
_cell.angle_alpha   90.00
_cell.angle_beta   90.00
_cell.angle_gamma   90.00
#
_symmetry.space_group_name_H-M   'P 1'
#
loop_
_entity.id
_entity.type
_entity.pdbx_description
1 polymer ?
#
loop_
_entity_poly.entity_id
_entity_poly.type
_entity_poly.pdbx_seq_one_letter_code
_entity_poly.pdbx_strand_id
1 'polypeptide(L)'
;MATFAEIANTPLEVDLGGKKLKVRRLPLDVLFGKAEAAVVSKQLQRIHEMADTLVGDDKASFLAKAMVDSIPSGTKLQEMTDSYLRSKDGVKLLLTEALRKDQPNIEREIDLSSLILEDPEKVTSIIKFLVQDREKKALPLAESPAASPA
;
A
#
# COMPACT_ATOMS: atom_id res chain seq x y z
N MET A 1 -4.04 -13.61 -24.36
CA MET A 1 -5.26 -12.80 -24.23
C MET A 1 -5.20 -12.13 -22.87
N ALA A 2 -5.12 -10.80 -22.83
CA ALA A 2 -5.13 -10.07 -21.57
C ALA A 2 -6.53 -10.18 -20.94
N THR A 3 -6.61 -10.49 -19.66
CA THR A 3 -7.89 -10.60 -18.95
C THR A 3 -8.53 -9.21 -18.83
N PHE A 4 -9.87 -9.13 -18.76
CA PHE A 4 -10.61 -7.86 -18.59
C PHE A 4 -10.13 -7.07 -17.35
N ALA A 5 -9.57 -7.77 -16.35
CA ALA A 5 -8.93 -7.18 -15.18
C ALA A 5 -7.65 -6.39 -15.52
N GLU A 6 -6.84 -6.86 -16.48
CA GLU A 6 -5.61 -6.20 -16.95
C GLU A 6 -5.91 -4.96 -17.79
N ILE A 7 -6.97 -5.01 -18.60
CA ILE A 7 -7.42 -3.89 -19.46
C ILE A 7 -7.90 -2.70 -18.61
N ALA A 8 -8.45 -2.96 -17.42
CA ALA A 8 -9.00 -1.93 -16.56
C ALA A 8 -8.06 -1.49 -15.41
N ASN A 9 -6.80 -1.96 -15.39
CA ASN A 9 -5.74 -1.38 -14.53
C ASN A 9 -4.79 -0.49 -15.35
N THR A 10 -5.39 0.41 -16.14
CA THR A 10 -4.68 1.44 -16.90
C THR A 10 -3.92 2.33 -15.93
N PRO A 11 -2.60 2.51 -16.10
CA PRO A 11 -1.83 3.38 -15.24
C PRO A 11 -2.31 4.83 -15.37
N LEU A 12 -2.38 5.52 -14.24
CA LEU A 12 -2.57 6.97 -14.18
C LEU A 12 -1.19 7.63 -14.27
N GLU A 13 -1.02 8.53 -15.24
CA GLU A 13 0.18 9.37 -15.30
C GLU A 13 0.04 10.52 -14.31
N VAL A 14 0.98 10.60 -13.38
CA VAL A 14 1.05 11.67 -12.37
C VAL A 14 2.43 12.30 -12.40
N ASP A 15 2.48 13.61 -12.24
CA ASP A 15 3.75 14.29 -11.97
C ASP A 15 4.03 14.16 -10.47
N LEU A 16 5.15 13.58 -10.05
CA LEU A 16 5.54 13.49 -8.65
C LEU A 16 7.03 13.83 -8.55
N GLY A 17 7.38 14.83 -7.75
CA GLY A 17 8.78 15.25 -7.60
C GLY A 17 9.43 15.72 -8.91
N GLY A 18 8.66 16.36 -9.80
CA GLY A 18 9.12 16.81 -11.11
C GLY A 18 9.35 15.67 -12.12
N LYS A 19 8.89 14.45 -11.81
CA LYS A 19 8.96 13.28 -12.70
C LYS A 19 7.56 12.80 -13.06
N LYS A 20 7.36 12.45 -14.33
CA LYS A 20 6.14 11.76 -14.77
C LYS A 20 6.22 10.28 -14.41
N LEU A 21 5.35 9.84 -13.53
CA LEU A 21 5.26 8.48 -13.02
C LEU A 21 3.95 7.81 -13.45
N LYS A 22 3.98 6.48 -13.54
CA LYS A 22 2.79 5.68 -13.88
C LYS A 22 2.34 4.90 -12.67
N VAL A 23 1.23 5.34 -12.08
CA VAL A 23 0.65 4.73 -10.88
C VAL A 23 -0.47 3.79 -11.29
N ARG A 24 -0.39 2.53 -10.85
CA ARG A 24 -1.47 1.56 -11.03
C ARG A 24 -2.28 1.35 -9.78
N ARG A 25 -3.55 0.99 -9.95
CA ARG A 25 -4.38 0.56 -8.82
C ARG A 25 -3.86 -0.76 -8.27
N LEU A 26 -3.95 -0.90 -6.96
CA LEU A 26 -3.60 -2.12 -6.25
C LEU A 26 -4.87 -2.87 -5.86
N PRO A 27 -4.96 -4.17 -6.14
CA PRO A 27 -5.98 -5.02 -5.53
C PRO A 27 -5.91 -4.95 -4.00
N LEU A 28 -7.06 -4.91 -3.33
CA LEU A 28 -7.12 -4.77 -1.86
C LEU A 28 -6.43 -5.93 -1.14
N ASP A 29 -6.59 -7.15 -1.64
CA ASP A 29 -5.93 -8.36 -1.14
C ASP A 29 -4.40 -8.24 -1.17
N VAL A 30 -3.85 -7.71 -2.27
CA VAL A 30 -2.40 -7.45 -2.39
C VAL A 30 -1.97 -6.37 -1.40
N LEU A 31 -2.77 -5.31 -1.25
CA LEU A 31 -2.48 -4.20 -0.35
C LEU A 31 -2.45 -4.65 1.11
N PHE A 32 -3.50 -5.30 1.58
CA PHE A 32 -3.60 -5.79 2.95
C PHE A 32 -2.56 -6.88 3.21
N GLY A 33 -2.36 -7.84 2.30
CA GLY A 33 -1.34 -8.87 2.46
C GLY A 33 0.09 -8.31 2.56
N LYS A 34 0.43 -7.27 1.80
CA LYS A 34 1.72 -6.58 1.90
C LYS A 34 1.86 -5.80 3.21
N ALA A 35 0.80 -5.11 3.63
CA ALA A 35 0.81 -4.34 4.86
C ALA A 35 0.92 -5.22 6.11
N GLU A 36 0.17 -6.33 6.17
CA GLU A 36 0.28 -7.34 7.22
C GLU A 36 1.70 -7.91 7.29
N ALA A 37 2.27 -8.30 6.14
CA ALA A 37 3.64 -8.80 6.08
C ALA A 37 4.65 -7.77 6.58
N ALA A 38 4.46 -6.48 6.29
CA ALA A 38 5.32 -5.40 6.79
C ALA A 38 5.20 -5.22 8.30
N VAL A 39 3.98 -5.30 8.86
CA VAL A 39 3.74 -5.25 10.31
C VAL A 39 4.44 -6.41 11.03
N VAL A 40 4.27 -7.63 10.52
CA VAL A 40 4.91 -8.82 11.07
C VAL A 40 6.43 -8.69 10.99
N SER A 41 6.97 -8.27 9.84
CA SER A 41 8.41 -8.08 9.65
C SER A 41 8.99 -7.04 10.62
N LYS A 42 8.29 -5.93 10.84
CA LYS A 42 8.70 -4.91 11.83
C LYS A 42 8.71 -5.45 13.26
N GLN A 43 7.76 -6.30 13.62
CA GLN A 43 7.76 -6.90 14.95
C GLN A 43 8.85 -7.95 15.11
N LEU A 44 9.10 -8.76 14.09
CA LEU A 44 10.23 -9.69 14.09
C LEU A 44 11.56 -8.95 14.24
N GLN A 45 11.74 -7.85 13.51
CA GLN A 45 12.94 -7.02 13.63
C GLN A 45 13.14 -6.51 15.07
N ARG A 46 12.09 -5.99 15.72
CA ARG A 46 12.17 -5.54 17.11
C ARG A 46 12.50 -6.68 18.07
N ILE A 47 11.93 -7.86 17.86
CA ILE A 47 12.24 -9.05 18.66
C ILE A 47 13.72 -9.39 18.50
N HIS A 48 14.26 -9.37 17.28
CA HIS A 48 15.68 -9.62 17.05
C HIS A 48 16.58 -8.56 17.69
N GLU A 49 16.26 -7.27 17.54
CA GLU A 49 17.01 -6.18 18.17
C GLU A 49 17.04 -6.31 19.70
N MET A 50 15.92 -6.69 20.32
CA MET A 50 15.87 -6.96 21.76
C MET A 50 16.67 -8.20 22.12
N ALA A 51 16.54 -9.28 21.36
CA ALA A 51 17.27 -10.51 21.59
C ALA A 51 18.80 -10.33 21.47
N ASP A 52 19.26 -9.39 20.66
CA ASP A 52 20.68 -9.08 20.51
C ASP A 52 21.30 -8.37 21.72
N THR A 53 20.47 -7.84 22.62
CA THR A 53 20.91 -7.32 23.92
C THR A 53 21.04 -8.40 25.00
N LEU A 54 20.58 -9.62 24.71
CA LEU A 54 20.60 -10.77 25.61
C LEU A 54 21.69 -11.77 25.20
N VAL A 55 22.13 -12.59 26.15
CA VAL A 55 23.18 -13.60 25.94
C VAL A 55 22.74 -14.97 26.47
N GLY A 56 23.26 -16.04 25.86
CA GLY A 56 23.06 -17.41 26.32
C GLY A 56 21.59 -17.83 26.44
N ASP A 57 21.25 -18.48 27.54
CA ASP A 57 19.93 -19.08 27.79
C ASP A 57 18.80 -18.04 27.90
N ASP A 58 19.11 -16.81 28.33
CA ASP A 58 18.15 -15.71 28.40
C ASP A 58 17.70 -15.28 27.00
N LYS A 59 18.62 -15.26 26.03
CA LYS A 59 18.29 -14.97 24.63
C LYS A 59 17.39 -16.04 24.04
N ALA A 60 17.71 -17.31 24.25
CA ALA A 60 16.93 -18.43 23.76
C ALA A 60 15.51 -18.45 24.36
N SER A 61 15.41 -18.23 25.67
CA SER A 61 14.13 -18.18 26.39
C SER A 61 13.28 -16.99 25.96
N PHE A 62 13.89 -15.81 25.77
CA PHE A 62 13.21 -14.64 25.26
C PHE A 62 12.67 -14.88 23.85
N LEU A 63 13.49 -15.39 22.93
CA LEU A 63 13.06 -15.67 21.56
C LEU A 63 11.91 -16.67 21.50
N ALA A 64 12.00 -17.77 22.26
CA ALA A 64 10.94 -18.77 22.32
C ALA A 64 9.60 -18.17 22.77
N LYS A 65 9.62 -17.32 23.80
CA LYS A 65 8.42 -16.64 24.29
C LYS A 65 7.92 -15.58 23.30
N ALA A 66 8.82 -14.76 22.77
CA ALA A 66 8.49 -13.66 21.87
C ALA A 66 7.86 -14.14 20.56
N MET A 67 8.33 -15.27 20.02
CA MET A 67 7.77 -15.84 18.78
C MET A 67 6.31 -16.31 18.95
N VAL A 68 5.91 -16.69 20.16
CA VAL A 68 4.53 -17.11 20.46
C VAL A 68 3.64 -15.92 20.82
N ASP A 69 4.13 -15.02 21.69
CA ASP A 69 3.29 -14.00 22.32
C ASP A 69 3.33 -12.64 21.60
N SER A 70 4.42 -12.34 20.88
CA SER A 70 4.70 -11.00 20.37
C SER A 70 4.40 -10.84 18.87
N ILE A 71 4.28 -11.94 18.12
CA ILE A 71 3.84 -11.89 16.73
C ILE A 71 2.32 -11.64 16.71
N PRO A 72 1.85 -10.51 16.14
CA PRO A 72 0.42 -10.21 16.11
C PRO A 72 -0.31 -11.16 15.15
N SER A 73 -1.51 -11.55 15.53
CA SER A 73 -2.42 -12.37 14.71
C SER A 73 -3.88 -11.92 14.92
N GLY A 74 -4.78 -12.37 14.04
CA GLY A 74 -6.22 -12.05 14.10
C GLY A 74 -6.50 -10.56 14.20
N THR A 75 -7.40 -10.17 15.12
CA THR A 75 -7.81 -8.77 15.33
C THR A 75 -6.64 -7.83 15.62
N LYS A 76 -5.65 -8.30 16.40
CA LYS A 76 -4.47 -7.48 16.73
C LYS A 76 -3.65 -7.17 15.49
N LEU A 77 -3.48 -8.14 14.60
CA LEU A 77 -2.79 -7.92 13.32
C LEU A 77 -3.57 -6.92 12.44
N GLN A 78 -4.89 -7.03 12.40
CA GLN A 78 -5.74 -6.12 11.66
C GLN A 78 -5.61 -4.68 12.16
N GLU A 79 -5.75 -4.44 13.47
CA GLU A 79 -5.62 -3.12 14.09
C GLU A 79 -4.23 -2.49 13.83
N MET A 80 -3.17 -3.31 13.95
CA MET A 80 -1.81 -2.86 13.68
C MET A 80 -1.60 -2.56 12.19
N THR A 81 -2.22 -3.33 11.30
CA THR A 81 -2.16 -3.12 9.85
C THR A 81 -2.89 -1.84 9.46
N ASP A 82 -4.06 -1.58 10.03
CA ASP A 82 -4.80 -0.33 9.83
C ASP A 82 -4.01 0.88 10.31
N SER A 83 -3.37 0.78 11.48
CA SER A 83 -2.47 1.81 12.00
C SER A 83 -1.26 2.01 11.08
N TYR A 84 -0.65 0.91 10.60
CA TYR A 84 0.49 0.93 9.71
C TYR A 84 0.15 1.63 8.37
N LEU A 85 -0.99 1.30 7.76
CA LEU A 85 -1.44 1.91 6.49
C LEU A 85 -1.66 3.42 6.60
N ARG A 86 -1.98 3.93 7.79
CA ARG A 86 -2.11 5.38 8.07
C ARG A 86 -0.77 6.05 8.38
N SER A 87 0.29 5.29 8.61
CA SER A 87 1.62 5.82 8.88
C SER A 87 2.33 6.23 7.59
N LYS A 88 3.38 7.07 7.72
CA LYS A 88 4.25 7.45 6.60
C LYS A 88 4.84 6.23 5.87
N ASP A 89 5.24 5.21 6.62
CA ASP A 89 5.81 3.98 6.06
C ASP A 89 4.77 3.16 5.29
N GLY A 90 3.53 3.15 5.77
CA GLY A 90 2.40 2.55 5.06
C GLY A 90 2.12 3.26 3.74
N VAL A 91 2.01 4.59 3.77
CA VAL A 91 1.82 5.41 2.54
C VAL A 91 2.97 5.20 1.56
N LYS A 92 4.22 5.14 2.04
CA LYS A 92 5.38 4.83 1.21
C LYS A 92 5.27 3.45 0.58
N LEU A 93 4.92 2.42 1.35
CA LEU A 93 4.71 1.06 0.83
C LEU A 93 3.67 1.05 -0.29
N LEU A 94 2.53 1.71 -0.09
CA LEU A 94 1.46 1.81 -1.09
C LEU A 94 1.95 2.44 -2.40
N LEU A 95 2.65 3.57 -2.30
CA LEU A 95 3.20 4.25 -3.47
C LEU A 95 4.24 3.37 -4.18
N THR A 96 5.16 2.76 -3.43
CA THR A 96 6.16 1.85 -4.00
C THR A 96 5.50 0.72 -4.77
N GLU A 97 4.55 0.00 -4.17
CA GLU A 97 3.90 -1.14 -4.84
C GLU A 97 3.09 -0.69 -6.07
N ALA A 98 2.43 0.47 -6.00
CA ALA A 98 1.66 1.01 -7.11
C ALA A 98 2.51 1.45 -8.30
N LEU A 99 3.76 1.87 -8.05
CA LEU A 99 4.73 2.32 -9.05
C LEU A 99 5.60 1.17 -9.57
N ARG A 100 5.88 0.16 -8.75
CA ARG A 100 6.88 -0.89 -9.01
C ARG A 100 6.67 -1.63 -10.34
N LYS A 101 5.42 -1.79 -10.79
CA LYS A 101 5.13 -2.50 -12.06
C LYS A 101 5.65 -1.76 -13.29
N ASP A 102 5.56 -0.43 -13.32
CA ASP A 102 6.02 0.39 -14.44
C ASP A 102 7.35 1.10 -14.15
N GLN A 103 7.78 1.14 -12.88
CA GLN A 103 9.04 1.69 -12.39
C GLN A 103 9.68 0.74 -11.36
N PRO A 104 10.31 -0.36 -11.78
CA PRO A 104 10.84 -1.38 -10.86
C PRO A 104 11.94 -0.86 -9.92
N ASN A 105 12.64 0.21 -10.29
CA ASN A 105 13.72 0.81 -9.50
C ASN A 105 13.32 2.11 -8.79
N ILE A 106 12.01 2.38 -8.62
CA ILE A 106 11.51 3.65 -8.10
C ILE A 106 12.16 4.08 -6.77
N GLU A 107 12.46 3.12 -5.90
CA GLU A 107 13.06 3.37 -4.58
C GLU A 107 14.51 3.86 -4.65
N ARG A 108 15.20 3.65 -5.78
CA ARG A 108 16.55 4.18 -6.04
C ARG A 108 16.52 5.50 -6.79
N GLU A 109 15.43 5.77 -7.49
CA GLU A 109 15.30 6.92 -8.39
C GLU A 109 14.66 8.14 -7.73
N ILE A 110 13.86 7.91 -6.70
CA ILE A 110 13.06 8.93 -6.02
C ILE A 110 13.02 8.65 -4.53
N ASP A 111 13.25 9.69 -3.73
CA ASP A 111 12.96 9.64 -2.31
C ASP A 111 11.46 9.88 -2.04
N LEU A 112 10.69 8.79 -2.07
CA LEU A 112 9.26 8.82 -1.75
C LEU A 112 8.99 9.36 -0.35
N SER A 113 9.92 9.21 0.60
CA SER A 113 9.75 9.74 1.96
C SER A 113 9.76 11.27 1.98
N SER A 114 10.57 11.90 1.13
CA SER A 114 10.62 13.35 1.00
C SER A 114 9.38 13.87 0.27
N LEU A 115 8.94 13.17 -0.79
CA LEU A 115 7.73 13.56 -1.53
C LEU A 115 6.44 13.52 -0.70
N ILE A 116 6.32 12.57 0.23
CA ILE A 116 5.19 12.52 1.17
C ILE A 116 5.13 13.79 2.03
N LEU A 117 6.28 14.42 2.32
CA LEU A 117 6.34 15.65 3.11
C LEU A 117 6.18 16.90 2.25
N GLU A 118 6.73 16.90 1.03
CA GLU A 118 6.72 18.05 0.13
C GLU A 118 5.35 18.30 -0.50
N ASP A 119 4.60 17.25 -0.86
CA ASP A 119 3.29 17.36 -1.49
C ASP A 119 2.27 16.35 -0.94
N PRO A 120 1.83 16.54 0.33
CA PRO A 120 0.92 15.61 0.99
C PRO A 120 -0.47 15.56 0.35
N GLU A 121 -0.94 16.64 -0.29
CA GLU A 121 -2.25 16.70 -0.94
C GLU A 121 -2.29 15.83 -2.20
N LYS A 122 -1.24 15.89 -3.02
CA LYS A 122 -1.14 15.07 -4.22
C LYS A 122 -0.97 13.60 -3.88
N VAL A 123 -0.16 13.30 -2.88
CA VAL A 123 -0.02 11.94 -2.34
C VAL A 123 -1.37 11.43 -1.84
N THR A 124 -2.11 12.22 -1.07
CA THR A 124 -3.46 11.85 -0.61
C THR A 124 -4.41 11.55 -1.77
N SER A 125 -4.35 12.35 -2.84
CA SER A 125 -5.16 12.15 -4.05
C SER A 125 -4.80 10.85 -4.77
N ILE A 126 -3.51 10.51 -4.82
CA ILE A 126 -3.03 9.24 -5.37
C ILE A 126 -3.51 8.07 -4.52
N ILE A 127 -3.37 8.13 -3.19
CA ILE A 127 -3.87 7.09 -2.29
C ILE A 127 -5.38 6.89 -2.47
N LYS A 128 -6.17 7.97 -2.58
CA LYS A 128 -7.60 7.87 -2.90
C LYS A 128 -7.84 7.14 -4.22
N PHE A 129 -7.04 7.40 -5.25
CA PHE A 129 -7.14 6.68 -6.53
C PHE A 129 -6.78 5.19 -6.39
N LEU A 130 -5.75 4.87 -5.60
CA LEU A 130 -5.30 3.48 -5.36
C LEU A 130 -6.36 2.64 -4.67
N VAL A 131 -7.05 3.23 -3.69
CA VAL A 131 -8.00 2.55 -2.80
C VAL A 131 -9.45 2.69 -3.29
N GLN A 132 -9.74 3.60 -4.22
CA GLN A 132 -11.11 3.78 -4.71
C GLN A 132 -11.62 2.54 -5.44
N ASP A 133 -12.72 2.03 -4.91
CA ASP A 133 -13.50 0.97 -5.50
C ASP A 133 -13.97 1.34 -6.92
N ARG A 134 -14.04 0.33 -7.80
CA ARG A 134 -14.49 0.54 -9.20
C ARG A 134 -15.96 0.97 -9.28
N GLU A 135 -16.71 0.86 -8.19
CA GLU A 135 -18.17 1.02 -8.18
C GLU A 135 -18.69 2.43 -8.45
N LYS A 136 -17.86 3.49 -8.36
CA LYS A 136 -18.33 4.87 -8.63
C LYS A 136 -18.28 5.32 -10.09
N LYS A 137 -18.02 4.41 -11.04
CA LYS A 137 -18.13 4.68 -12.49
C LYS A 137 -19.23 3.85 -13.17
N ALA A 138 -20.37 3.70 -12.53
CA ALA A 138 -21.63 3.74 -13.28
C ALA A 138 -21.90 5.23 -13.62
N LEU A 139 -21.28 5.74 -14.68
CA LEU A 139 -21.66 7.04 -15.25
C LEU A 139 -23.13 6.95 -15.68
N PRO A 140 -23.94 7.99 -15.46
CA PRO A 140 -25.31 8.03 -15.94
C PRO A 140 -25.28 7.93 -17.46
N LEU A 141 -26.07 7.02 -18.03
CA LEU A 141 -26.33 7.00 -19.46
C LEU A 141 -26.82 8.40 -19.84
N ALA A 142 -25.99 9.08 -20.63
CA ALA A 142 -26.22 10.41 -21.13
C ALA A 142 -27.61 10.52 -21.77
N GLU A 143 -28.27 11.62 -21.49
CA GLU A 143 -29.36 12.12 -22.31
C GLU A 143 -28.94 12.16 -23.78
N SER A 144 -29.78 11.63 -24.65
CA SER A 144 -29.85 12.03 -26.05
C SER A 144 -31.20 11.61 -26.66
N PRO A 145 -31.65 12.26 -27.75
CA PRO A 145 -32.70 13.26 -27.67
C PRO A 145 -33.99 12.81 -28.41
N ALA A 146 -35.06 13.55 -28.15
CA ALA A 146 -36.25 13.78 -28.98
C ALA A 146 -36.69 12.69 -29.98
N ALA A 147 -37.90 12.16 -29.74
CA ALA A 147 -38.84 11.87 -30.82
C ALA A 147 -40.28 12.06 -30.29
N SER A 148 -40.87 13.23 -30.55
CA SER A 148 -42.31 13.31 -30.76
C SER A 148 -42.67 12.39 -31.92
N PRO A 149 -43.84 11.75 -31.86
CA PRO A 149 -44.72 11.95 -33.00
C PRO A 149 -46.20 12.14 -32.62
N ALA A 150 -46.80 13.05 -33.39
CA ALA A 150 -48.21 13.18 -33.78
C ALA A 150 -49.29 13.26 -32.69
#